data_AF-A0A0J0YRK1-F1
#
_entry.id   AF-A0A0J0YRK1-F1
#
_cell.length_a   1.000
_cell.length_b   1.000
_cell.length_c   1.000
_cell.angle_alpha   90.00
_cell.angle_beta   90.00
_cell.angle_gamma   90.00
#
_symmetry.space_group_name_H-M   'P 1'
#
loop_
_entity.id
_entity.type
_entity.pdbx_description
1 polymer ?
#
loop_
_entity_poly.entity_id
_entity_poly.type
_entity_poly.pdbx_seq_one_letter_code
_entity_poly.pdbx_strand_id
1 'polypeptide(L)'
;MLSIFFSSVLLTPIAAAIIAISRKKQFTYNTNKDYQYDLPISAKVQLKNGTLELPANLNEGDTVIAKIRVKSSLSGYWKLPVITVESSKGQWQHPVEHGGRGIRYLNLSHTFSETDKCIKLIAQRLAFSNQEIELSVYPARQLEGKKILVIAPHADDAELSAYGLYETHAQNSFIVTLTASEGGSFHYPNLYNRTQPEEAEAQYLQKGRMRVWNSLTVPLLAKVPSEQILQLGFFDGTLEEMYQHPDMEVKSTKLDTADLNIFRSGNSSEFSKQLTGGSTWHDLVGNLAHIIQVFQPDIIVVPTPNLDAHKDHQMAAMATFDALKKIDYRKGELFLHTLHYIGDDYPIGPSGSMLSLPPKFEHPFYFRSIFSHPLTKEERNRKLLALDAMNDIRPNSDNYLSPQHMLFRGLNTLRHHILHIDKNLISRFVRSNELFYIVPVSDLYNDELYQKISYRAKHYN
;
A
#
# COMPACT_ATOMS: atom_id res chain seq x y z
N MET A 1 -46.34 -2.02 -29.18
CA MET A 1 -44.90 -2.13 -29.51
C MET A 1 -44.12 -0.81 -29.45
N LEU A 2 -44.70 0.37 -29.76
CA LEU A 2 -43.99 1.66 -29.61
C LEU A 2 -43.68 2.08 -28.15
N SER A 3 -44.56 1.75 -27.19
CA SER A 3 -44.37 2.12 -25.77
C SER A 3 -43.19 1.41 -25.08
N ILE A 4 -42.87 0.18 -25.50
CA ILE A 4 -41.74 -0.62 -24.96
C ILE A 4 -40.39 -0.18 -25.57
N PHE A 5 -40.42 0.42 -26.77
CA PHE A 5 -39.23 0.98 -27.41
C PHE A 5 -38.84 2.35 -26.84
N PHE A 6 -39.81 3.18 -26.45
CA PHE A 6 -39.52 4.47 -25.81
C PHE A 6 -39.00 4.32 -24.38
N SER A 7 -39.44 3.31 -23.64
CA SER A 7 -38.94 3.04 -22.28
C SER A 7 -37.49 2.51 -22.30
N SER A 8 -37.11 1.65 -23.25
CA SER A 8 -35.74 1.12 -23.37
C SER A 8 -34.71 2.17 -23.83
N VAL A 9 -35.12 3.15 -24.64
CA VAL A 9 -34.27 4.25 -25.14
C VAL A 9 -34.05 5.37 -24.10
N LEU A 10 -34.97 5.59 -23.15
CA LEU A 10 -34.76 6.52 -22.03
C LEU A 10 -34.08 5.89 -20.81
N LEU A 11 -34.26 4.59 -20.57
CA LEU A 11 -33.63 3.88 -19.44
C LEU A 11 -32.10 3.75 -19.59
N THR A 12 -31.60 3.65 -20.82
CA THR A 12 -30.17 3.50 -21.13
C THR A 12 -29.30 4.71 -20.78
N PRO A 13 -29.64 5.97 -21.16
CA PRO A 13 -28.87 7.15 -20.78
C PRO A 13 -28.93 7.42 -19.28
N ILE A 14 -30.08 7.17 -18.63
CA ILE A 14 -30.22 7.30 -17.17
C ILE A 14 -29.32 6.28 -16.45
N ALA A 15 -29.36 5.00 -16.87
CA ALA A 15 -28.49 3.96 -16.32
C ALA A 15 -27.00 4.29 -16.53
N ALA A 16 -26.63 4.78 -17.72
CA ALA A 16 -25.26 5.20 -18.02
C ALA A 16 -24.81 6.40 -17.15
N ALA A 17 -25.70 7.35 -16.89
CA ALA A 17 -25.43 8.47 -15.98
C ALA A 17 -25.27 7.99 -14.53
N ILE A 18 -26.14 7.09 -14.05
CA ILE A 18 -26.03 6.50 -12.71
C ILE A 18 -24.69 5.76 -12.55
N ILE A 19 -24.27 4.98 -13.55
CA ILE A 19 -22.99 4.28 -13.54
C ILE A 19 -21.82 5.28 -13.50
N ALA A 20 -21.84 6.32 -14.33
CA ALA A 20 -20.80 7.37 -14.33
C ALA A 20 -20.69 8.07 -12.97
N ILE A 21 -21.83 8.43 -12.37
CA ILE A 21 -21.89 9.09 -11.07
C ILE A 21 -21.38 8.15 -9.97
N SER A 22 -21.81 6.89 -9.98
CA SER A 22 -21.39 5.88 -9.00
C SER A 22 -19.88 5.65 -9.04
N ARG A 23 -19.32 5.48 -10.24
CA ARG A 23 -17.87 5.31 -10.46
C ARG A 23 -17.05 6.51 -10.03
N LYS A 24 -17.55 7.73 -10.28
CA LYS A 24 -16.89 8.94 -9.79
C LYS A 24 -16.96 9.07 -8.27
N LYS A 25 -18.08 8.68 -7.65
CA LYS A 25 -18.27 8.66 -6.19
C LYS A 25 -17.41 7.63 -5.45
N GLN A 26 -16.76 6.71 -6.16
CA GLN A 26 -15.77 5.80 -5.57
C GLN A 26 -14.58 6.55 -4.95
N PHE A 27 -14.20 7.68 -5.54
CA PHE A 27 -13.09 8.51 -5.09
C PHE A 27 -13.61 9.47 -4.02
N THR A 28 -13.05 9.41 -2.81
CA THR A 28 -13.45 10.28 -1.67
C THR A 28 -12.95 11.73 -1.80
N TYR A 29 -12.28 12.05 -2.91
CA TYR A 29 -11.74 13.36 -3.23
C TYR A 29 -12.19 13.84 -4.61
N ASN A 30 -11.97 15.13 -4.87
CA ASN A 30 -12.32 15.72 -6.16
C ASN A 30 -11.30 15.31 -7.24
N THR A 31 -11.70 14.37 -8.10
CA THR A 31 -10.89 13.87 -9.24
C THR A 31 -10.55 14.95 -10.28
N ASN A 32 -11.13 16.16 -10.20
CA ASN A 32 -10.78 17.28 -11.06
C ASN A 32 -9.69 18.20 -10.48
N LYS A 33 -9.22 17.97 -9.25
CA LYS A 33 -8.13 18.74 -8.66
C LYS A 33 -6.77 18.25 -9.19
N ASP A 34 -5.85 19.18 -9.32
CA ASP A 34 -4.44 18.90 -9.63
C ASP A 34 -3.79 18.22 -8.42
N TYR A 35 -3.04 17.13 -8.63
CA TYR A 35 -2.21 16.56 -7.57
C TYR A 35 -1.06 17.52 -7.25
N GLN A 36 -0.84 17.78 -5.97
CA GLN A 36 0.12 18.78 -5.49
C GLN A 36 1.30 18.10 -4.79
N TYR A 37 2.37 17.90 -5.55
CA TYR A 37 3.67 17.49 -5.06
C TYR A 37 4.69 18.58 -5.35
N ASP A 38 5.57 18.82 -4.40
CA ASP A 38 6.74 19.68 -4.55
C ASP A 38 7.93 18.78 -4.87
N LEU A 39 8.04 18.40 -6.14
CA LEU A 39 9.14 17.56 -6.62
C LEU A 39 10.21 18.45 -7.28
N PRO A 40 11.50 18.13 -7.15
CA PRO A 40 12.54 18.82 -7.88
C PRO A 40 12.33 18.68 -9.39
N ILE A 41 12.54 19.76 -10.14
CA ILE A 41 12.51 19.75 -11.60
C ILE A 41 13.93 19.47 -12.09
N SER A 42 14.23 18.20 -12.36
CA SER A 42 15.54 17.77 -12.85
C SER A 42 15.71 18.00 -14.35
N ALA A 43 14.62 17.89 -15.12
CA ALA A 43 14.61 18.15 -16.55
C ALA A 43 13.21 18.57 -17.04
N LYS A 44 13.18 19.16 -18.25
CA LYS A 44 11.95 19.51 -18.97
C LYS A 44 12.02 18.93 -20.37
N VAL A 45 11.00 18.20 -20.78
CA VAL A 45 10.91 17.55 -22.09
C VAL A 45 9.60 17.91 -22.77
N GLN A 46 9.57 17.88 -24.10
CA GLN A 46 8.37 18.21 -24.86
C GLN A 46 7.61 16.93 -25.23
N LEU A 47 6.37 16.81 -24.76
CA LEU A 47 5.44 15.80 -25.26
C LEU A 47 4.92 16.25 -26.63
N LYS A 48 5.31 15.55 -27.69
CA LYS A 48 4.85 15.85 -29.07
C LYS A 48 4.20 14.63 -29.68
N ASN A 49 2.93 14.74 -30.05
CA ASN A 49 2.15 13.67 -30.67
C ASN A 49 2.20 12.36 -29.85
N GLY A 50 2.15 12.49 -28.52
CA GLY A 50 2.25 11.35 -27.60
C GLY A 50 3.66 10.80 -27.41
N THR A 51 4.71 11.38 -27.97
CA THR A 51 6.09 10.90 -27.82
C THR A 51 6.89 11.83 -26.91
N LEU A 52 7.72 11.23 -26.05
CA LEU A 52 8.68 11.86 -25.17
C LEU A 52 10.07 11.34 -25.50
N GLU A 53 10.99 12.25 -25.77
CA GLU A 53 12.42 11.94 -25.79
C GLU A 53 12.98 12.26 -24.40
N LEU A 54 13.42 11.25 -23.67
CA LEU A 54 14.04 11.45 -22.36
C LEU A 54 15.46 12.01 -22.51
N PRO A 55 15.95 12.81 -21.54
CA PRO A 55 17.32 13.32 -21.56
C PRO A 55 18.37 12.20 -21.59
N ALA A 56 19.44 12.41 -22.36
CA ALA A 56 20.51 11.41 -22.53
C ALA A 56 21.28 11.08 -21.23
N ASN A 57 21.23 11.97 -20.24
CA ASN A 57 21.90 11.80 -18.95
C ASN A 57 21.09 11.00 -17.91
N LEU A 58 19.87 10.57 -18.24
CA LEU A 58 19.12 9.65 -17.38
C LEU A 58 19.69 8.25 -17.52
N ASN A 59 19.93 7.57 -16.41
CA ASN A 59 20.47 6.21 -16.41
C ASN A 59 19.35 5.18 -16.23
N GLU A 60 19.57 3.97 -16.72
CA GLU A 60 18.74 2.84 -16.38
C GLU A 60 18.80 2.57 -14.88
N GLY A 61 17.64 2.37 -14.26
CA GLY A 61 17.50 2.22 -12.82
C GLY A 61 17.15 3.51 -12.07
N ASP A 62 17.28 4.68 -12.70
CA ASP A 62 16.82 5.94 -12.12
C ASP A 62 15.31 5.89 -11.90
N THR A 63 14.88 6.48 -10.77
CA THR A 63 13.46 6.71 -10.52
C THR A 63 13.04 8.01 -11.20
N VAL A 64 12.15 7.92 -12.20
CA VAL A 64 11.72 9.04 -13.03
C VAL A 64 10.22 9.26 -12.88
N ILE A 65 9.84 10.45 -12.38
CA ILE A 65 8.44 10.85 -12.21
C ILE A 65 8.13 12.01 -13.14
N ALA A 66 7.14 11.84 -14.02
CA ALA A 66 6.73 12.80 -15.02
C ALA A 66 5.41 13.48 -14.64
N LYS A 67 5.42 14.81 -14.55
CA LYS A 67 4.22 15.61 -14.28
C LYS A 67 3.45 15.89 -15.57
N ILE A 68 2.23 15.38 -15.68
CA ILE A 68 1.40 15.48 -16.88
C ILE A 68 0.02 16.04 -16.58
N ARG A 69 -0.51 16.90 -17.45
CA ARG A 69 -1.90 17.34 -17.42
C ARG A 69 -2.76 16.45 -18.31
N VAL A 70 -3.83 15.90 -17.72
CA VAL A 70 -4.75 14.97 -18.36
C VAL A 70 -6.20 15.47 -18.27
N LYS A 71 -7.05 15.01 -19.19
CA LYS A 71 -8.48 15.23 -19.15
C LYS A 71 -9.22 13.99 -19.64
N SER A 72 -10.02 13.39 -18.77
CA SER A 72 -10.87 12.26 -19.15
C SER A 72 -11.84 12.63 -20.27
N SER A 73 -12.06 11.71 -21.20
CA SER A 73 -13.13 11.82 -22.20
C SER A 73 -14.48 11.47 -21.58
N LEU A 74 -15.59 11.65 -22.31
CA LEU A 74 -16.91 11.18 -21.86
C LEU A 74 -16.92 9.68 -21.55
N SER A 75 -16.26 8.86 -22.39
CA SER A 75 -16.13 7.43 -22.14
C SER A 75 -15.26 7.09 -20.93
N GLY A 76 -14.42 8.01 -20.45
CA GLY A 76 -13.61 7.91 -19.24
C GLY A 76 -14.42 8.00 -17.93
N TYR A 77 -15.63 8.54 -17.99
CA TYR A 77 -16.58 8.47 -16.87
C TYR A 77 -17.20 7.08 -16.73
N TRP A 78 -17.23 6.31 -17.83
CA TRP A 78 -17.74 4.95 -17.83
C TRP A 78 -16.60 3.95 -17.62
N LYS A 79 -15.66 3.83 -18.54
CA LYS A 79 -14.56 2.88 -18.43
C LYS A 79 -13.31 3.58 -17.88
N LEU A 80 -12.51 2.87 -17.09
CA LEU A 80 -11.37 3.46 -16.40
C LEU A 80 -10.40 4.10 -17.41
N PRO A 81 -10.12 5.41 -17.32
CA PRO A 81 -9.11 6.06 -18.16
C PRO A 81 -7.72 5.51 -17.89
N VAL A 82 -6.90 5.35 -18.93
CA VAL A 82 -5.55 4.78 -18.82
C VAL A 82 -4.60 5.52 -19.75
N ILE A 83 -3.38 5.77 -19.28
CA ILE A 83 -2.22 6.12 -20.11
C ILE A 83 -1.35 4.88 -20.21
N THR A 84 -1.10 4.40 -21.43
CA THR A 84 -0.11 3.35 -21.65
C THR A 84 1.22 3.99 -22.00
N VAL A 85 2.26 3.65 -21.24
CA VAL A 85 3.67 3.95 -21.53
C VAL A 85 4.22 2.80 -22.34
N GLU A 86 4.67 3.05 -23.56
CA GLU A 86 5.25 2.07 -24.48
C GLU A 86 6.68 2.48 -24.84
N SER A 87 7.60 1.50 -24.82
CA SER A 87 9.00 1.64 -25.24
C SER A 87 9.54 0.30 -25.73
N SER A 88 10.81 0.25 -26.13
CA SER A 88 11.49 -1.03 -26.44
C SER A 88 11.49 -2.05 -25.29
N LYS A 89 11.37 -1.61 -24.04
CA LYS A 89 11.35 -2.51 -22.88
C LYS A 89 9.98 -3.15 -22.62
N GLY A 90 8.91 -2.61 -23.20
CA GLY A 90 7.56 -3.15 -23.04
C GLY A 90 6.47 -2.09 -22.90
N GLN A 91 5.39 -2.47 -22.22
CA GLN A 91 4.22 -1.62 -22.02
C GLN A 91 3.78 -1.62 -20.55
N TRP A 92 3.50 -0.43 -20.02
CA TRP A 92 3.02 -0.22 -18.65
C TRP A 92 1.76 0.63 -18.66
N GLN A 93 0.77 0.24 -17.86
CA GLN A 93 -0.48 0.97 -17.74
C GLN A 93 -0.46 1.88 -16.52
N HIS A 94 -0.91 3.12 -16.71
CA HIS A 94 -1.12 4.13 -15.67
C HIS A 94 -2.60 4.50 -15.65
N PRO A 95 -3.40 3.83 -14.82
CA PRO A 95 -4.80 4.16 -14.63
C PRO A 95 -4.95 5.55 -14.00
N VAL A 96 -5.99 6.27 -14.44
CA VAL A 96 -6.41 7.57 -13.91
C VAL A 96 -7.84 7.44 -13.41
N GLU A 97 -8.23 8.25 -12.43
CA GLU A 97 -9.57 8.22 -11.84
C GLU A 97 -10.68 8.38 -12.90
N HIS A 98 -11.85 7.83 -12.62
CA HIS A 98 -13.03 8.08 -13.46
C HIS A 98 -13.36 9.57 -13.50
N GLY A 99 -13.43 10.10 -14.72
CA GLY A 99 -13.65 11.54 -14.94
C GLY A 99 -12.47 12.42 -14.50
N GLY A 100 -11.31 11.84 -14.18
CA GLY A 100 -10.12 12.56 -13.72
C GLY A 100 -9.68 13.66 -14.68
N ARG A 101 -9.34 14.81 -14.12
CA ARG A 101 -8.86 15.99 -14.85
C ARG A 101 -7.82 16.71 -14.00
N GLY A 102 -6.77 17.21 -14.64
CA GLY A 102 -5.74 18.00 -13.98
C GLY A 102 -4.36 17.37 -14.05
N ILE A 103 -3.48 17.78 -13.14
CA ILE A 103 -2.11 17.27 -13.01
C ILE A 103 -2.12 15.89 -12.35
N ARG A 104 -1.42 14.94 -12.96
CA ARG A 104 -1.07 13.62 -12.43
C ARG A 104 0.44 13.40 -12.59
N TYR A 105 0.95 12.41 -11.86
CA TYR A 105 2.35 12.03 -11.92
C TYR A 105 2.44 10.61 -12.48
N LEU A 106 3.18 10.44 -13.57
CA LEU A 106 3.46 9.14 -14.16
C LEU A 106 4.83 8.66 -13.66
N ASN A 107 4.91 7.40 -13.29
CA ASN A 107 6.17 6.73 -13.01
C ASN A 107 6.75 6.14 -14.31
N LEU A 108 7.81 6.74 -14.84
CA LEU A 108 8.54 6.28 -16.03
C LEU A 108 9.78 5.44 -15.67
N SER A 109 9.96 5.11 -14.38
CA SER A 109 11.11 4.33 -13.92
C SER A 109 11.10 2.95 -14.59
N HIS A 110 12.28 2.50 -15.02
CA HIS A 110 12.49 1.20 -15.67
C HIS A 110 11.74 0.99 -17.00
N THR A 111 11.07 2.02 -17.54
CA THR A 111 10.36 1.94 -18.83
C THR A 111 11.23 2.35 -20.01
N PHE A 112 12.52 2.57 -19.82
CA PHE A 112 13.48 2.94 -20.86
C PHE A 112 14.83 2.25 -20.58
N SER A 113 15.73 2.24 -21.56
CA SER A 113 17.07 1.68 -21.44
C SER A 113 18.13 2.74 -21.70
N GLU A 114 19.41 2.39 -21.60
CA GLU A 114 20.49 3.31 -21.99
C GLU A 114 20.50 3.66 -23.48
N THR A 115 20.09 2.72 -24.33
CA THR A 115 20.14 2.89 -25.78
C THR A 115 18.86 3.41 -26.39
N ASP A 116 17.74 3.33 -25.67
CA ASP A 116 16.43 3.80 -26.12
C ASP A 116 15.76 4.64 -25.04
N LYS A 117 15.79 5.96 -25.27
CA LYS A 117 15.23 7.01 -24.41
C LYS A 117 13.88 7.52 -24.95
N CYS A 118 13.36 6.92 -26.02
CA CYS A 118 12.09 7.31 -26.61
C CYS A 118 10.94 6.56 -25.93
N ILE A 119 9.99 7.32 -25.41
CA ILE A 119 8.78 6.80 -24.76
C ILE A 119 7.56 7.29 -25.52
N LYS A 120 6.64 6.38 -25.81
CA LYS A 120 5.33 6.70 -26.37
C LYS A 120 4.23 6.58 -25.32
N LEU A 121 3.49 7.66 -25.13
CA LEU A 121 2.29 7.74 -24.31
C LEU A 121 1.06 7.57 -25.19
N ILE A 122 0.25 6.54 -24.90
CA ILE A 122 -0.99 6.24 -25.60
C ILE A 122 -2.16 6.51 -24.65
N ALA A 123 -3.01 7.46 -25.02
CA ALA A 123 -4.19 7.81 -24.25
C ALA A 123 -5.35 6.85 -24.56
N GLN A 124 -5.96 6.27 -23.51
CA GLN A 124 -7.21 5.52 -23.61
C GLN A 124 -8.28 6.14 -22.72
N ARG A 125 -9.37 6.61 -23.33
CA ARG A 125 -10.53 7.22 -22.62
C ARG A 125 -10.17 8.49 -21.83
N LEU A 126 -9.08 9.12 -22.22
CA LEU A 126 -8.64 10.45 -21.81
C LEU A 126 -7.94 11.11 -22.99
N ALA A 127 -7.62 12.39 -22.85
CA ALA A 127 -6.76 13.12 -23.76
C ALA A 127 -5.72 13.92 -22.97
N PHE A 128 -4.57 14.10 -23.59
CA PHE A 128 -3.54 15.07 -23.22
C PHE A 128 -3.06 15.75 -24.52
N SER A 129 -2.78 17.04 -24.46
CA SER A 129 -2.23 17.79 -25.59
C SER A 129 -0.71 17.73 -25.58
N ASN A 130 -0.09 18.19 -26.67
CA ASN A 130 1.32 18.57 -26.63
C ASN A 130 1.53 19.56 -25.49
N GLN A 131 2.54 19.30 -24.66
CA GLN A 131 2.82 20.08 -23.47
C GLN A 131 4.28 19.84 -23.04
N GLU A 132 4.83 20.79 -22.31
CA GLU A 132 6.09 20.57 -21.59
C GLU A 132 5.80 19.68 -20.37
N ILE A 133 6.63 18.65 -20.19
CA ILE A 133 6.58 17.72 -19.07
C ILE A 133 7.79 17.98 -18.19
N GLU A 134 7.51 18.25 -16.91
CA GLU A 134 8.54 18.33 -15.87
C GLU A 134 8.88 16.91 -15.41
N LEU A 135 10.16 16.57 -15.44
CA LEU A 135 10.70 15.30 -14.96
C LEU A 135 11.43 15.53 -13.63
N SER A 136 11.05 14.74 -12.64
CA SER A 136 11.77 14.60 -11.37
C SER A 136 12.53 13.29 -11.40
N VAL A 137 13.84 13.38 -11.26
CA VAL A 137 14.76 12.24 -11.42
C VAL A 137 15.50 12.02 -10.11
N TYR A 138 15.46 10.79 -9.62
CA TYR A 138 16.23 10.34 -8.48
C TYR A 138 17.17 9.21 -8.92
N PRO A 139 18.48 9.32 -8.63
CA PRO A 139 19.45 8.32 -9.06
C PRO A 139 19.12 6.89 -8.61
N ALA A 140 19.50 5.92 -9.43
CA ALA A 140 19.46 4.50 -9.07
C ALA A 140 20.14 4.23 -7.72
N ARG A 141 19.58 3.28 -6.95
CA ARG A 141 20.08 2.93 -5.62
C ARG A 141 20.69 1.54 -5.62
N GLN A 142 21.90 1.41 -5.09
CA GLN A 142 22.55 0.13 -4.88
C GLN A 142 22.18 -0.43 -3.51
N LEU A 143 21.38 -1.49 -3.52
CA LEU A 143 20.87 -2.14 -2.31
C LEU A 143 21.61 -3.45 -1.97
N GLU A 144 22.57 -3.85 -2.80
CA GLU A 144 23.34 -5.08 -2.59
C GLU A 144 24.05 -5.07 -1.23
N GLY A 145 23.91 -6.16 -0.48
CA GLY A 145 24.45 -6.30 0.88
C GLY A 145 23.80 -5.42 1.96
N LYS A 146 22.78 -4.61 1.65
CA LYS A 146 22.09 -3.78 2.66
C LYS A 146 21.17 -4.60 3.53
N LYS A 147 21.15 -4.29 4.83
CA LYS A 147 20.21 -4.87 5.79
C LYS A 147 18.87 -4.14 5.75
N ILE A 148 17.79 -4.88 5.51
CA ILE A 148 16.43 -4.35 5.35
C ILE A 148 15.58 -4.83 6.52
N LEU A 149 15.05 -3.90 7.32
CA LEU A 149 14.05 -4.19 8.35
C LEU A 149 12.69 -3.75 7.83
N VAL A 150 11.74 -4.67 7.69
CA VAL A 150 10.35 -4.37 7.31
C VAL A 150 9.49 -4.41 8.55
N ILE A 151 8.87 -3.29 8.90
CA ILE A 151 7.97 -3.15 10.05
C ILE A 151 6.53 -3.09 9.52
N ALA A 152 5.82 -4.20 9.68
CA ALA A 152 4.45 -4.39 9.22
C ALA A 152 3.46 -4.22 10.39
N PRO A 153 2.50 -3.28 10.32
CA PRO A 153 1.47 -3.15 11.34
C PRO A 153 0.62 -4.42 11.49
N HIS A 154 0.18 -5.01 10.38
CA HIS A 154 -0.63 -6.23 10.33
C HIS A 154 0.00 -7.35 9.49
N ALA A 155 -0.57 -8.55 9.64
CA ALA A 155 -0.20 -9.74 8.89
C ALA A 155 -0.72 -9.67 7.44
N ASP A 156 0.07 -9.03 6.58
CA ASP A 156 -0.05 -8.89 5.10
C ASP A 156 0.66 -7.62 4.59
N ASP A 157 0.83 -6.62 5.47
CA ASP A 157 1.38 -5.32 5.09
C ASP A 157 2.81 -5.39 4.53
N ALA A 158 3.64 -6.32 5.03
CA ALA A 158 4.99 -6.56 4.50
C ALA A 158 4.90 -7.01 3.03
N GLU A 159 4.04 -7.96 2.74
CA GLU A 159 3.85 -8.52 1.40
C GLU A 159 3.22 -7.49 0.46
N LEU A 160 2.21 -6.77 0.92
CA LEU A 160 1.53 -5.74 0.13
C LEU A 160 2.52 -4.63 -0.30
N SER A 161 3.37 -4.18 0.62
CA SER A 161 4.27 -3.05 0.41
C SER A 161 5.61 -3.39 -0.24
N ALA A 162 6.24 -4.49 0.18
CA ALA A 162 7.68 -4.69 -0.01
C ALA A 162 8.11 -6.13 -0.30
N TYR A 163 7.18 -7.03 -0.67
CA TYR A 163 7.49 -8.43 -1.00
C TYR A 163 8.66 -8.55 -1.98
N GLY A 164 8.62 -7.81 -3.08
CA GLY A 164 9.65 -7.88 -4.10
C GLY A 164 11.00 -7.40 -3.61
N LEU A 165 11.00 -6.29 -2.88
CA LEU A 165 12.20 -5.73 -2.26
C LEU A 165 12.86 -6.72 -1.30
N TYR A 166 12.10 -7.28 -0.36
CA TYR A 166 12.68 -8.21 0.61
C TYR A 166 12.96 -9.59 0.00
N GLU A 167 12.22 -10.04 -1.01
CA GLU A 167 12.52 -11.30 -1.73
C GLU A 167 13.88 -11.19 -2.43
N THR A 168 14.14 -10.05 -3.08
CA THR A 168 15.43 -9.79 -3.74
C THR A 168 16.60 -9.83 -2.75
N HIS A 169 16.37 -9.41 -1.50
CA HIS A 169 17.40 -9.30 -0.45
C HIS A 169 17.11 -10.21 0.75
N ALA A 170 16.53 -11.40 0.52
CA ALA A 170 15.94 -12.23 1.57
C ALA A 170 16.89 -12.58 2.72
N GLN A 171 18.17 -12.83 2.43
CA GLN A 171 19.16 -13.18 3.45
C GLN A 171 19.54 -12.03 4.37
N ASN A 172 19.33 -10.78 3.92
CA ASN A 172 19.61 -9.55 4.66
C ASN A 172 18.32 -8.86 5.12
N SER A 173 17.17 -9.53 5.05
CA SER A 173 15.87 -8.96 5.38
C SER A 173 15.33 -9.52 6.68
N PHE A 174 14.85 -8.64 7.56
CA PHE A 174 14.14 -8.97 8.80
C PHE A 174 12.73 -8.43 8.72
N ILE A 175 11.72 -9.30 8.80
CA ILE A 175 10.31 -8.94 8.84
C ILE A 175 9.81 -8.94 10.29
N VAL A 176 9.25 -7.82 10.74
CA VAL A 176 8.65 -7.66 12.06
C VAL A 176 7.19 -7.23 11.89
N THR A 177 6.26 -8.07 12.34
CA THR A 177 4.84 -7.73 12.41
C THR A 177 4.48 -7.26 13.82
N LEU A 178 3.79 -6.13 13.94
CA LEU A 178 3.48 -5.52 15.23
C LEU A 178 2.28 -6.16 15.90
N THR A 179 1.17 -6.25 15.17
CA THR A 179 -0.11 -6.74 15.71
C THR A 179 -0.37 -8.20 15.33
N ALA A 180 -1.11 -8.92 16.17
CA ALA A 180 -1.66 -10.22 15.85
C ALA A 180 -2.77 -10.16 14.77
N SER A 181 -3.24 -8.94 14.47
CA SER A 181 -4.22 -8.66 13.43
C SER A 181 -5.54 -9.40 13.63
N GLU A 182 -5.90 -9.62 14.90
CA GLU A 182 -7.09 -10.36 15.31
C GLU A 182 -8.39 -9.59 15.07
N GLY A 183 -8.31 -8.29 14.78
CA GLY A 183 -9.43 -7.39 14.60
C GLY A 183 -10.05 -7.43 13.19
N GLY A 184 -10.64 -6.28 12.80
CA GLY A 184 -11.34 -6.13 11.52
C GLY A 184 -12.72 -6.80 11.46
N SER A 185 -13.15 -7.17 10.25
CA SER A 185 -14.48 -7.77 10.03
C SER A 185 -14.55 -9.19 10.60
N PHE A 186 -15.72 -9.52 11.14
CA PHE A 186 -16.05 -10.88 11.56
C PHE A 186 -15.94 -11.86 10.40
N HIS A 187 -15.14 -12.90 10.58
CA HIS A 187 -14.93 -13.97 9.60
C HIS A 187 -15.48 -15.30 10.13
N TYR A 188 -15.73 -16.27 9.25
CA TYR A 188 -16.24 -17.60 9.62
C TYR A 188 -17.63 -17.65 10.32
N PRO A 189 -18.65 -16.90 9.86
CA PRO A 189 -20.02 -16.99 10.38
C PRO A 189 -20.69 -18.36 10.19
N ASN A 190 -20.09 -19.25 9.41
CA ASN A 190 -20.49 -20.66 9.30
C ASN A 190 -19.97 -21.54 10.45
N LEU A 191 -18.98 -21.06 11.22
CA LEU A 191 -18.38 -21.78 12.35
C LEU A 191 -18.71 -21.13 13.69
N TYR A 192 -18.85 -19.80 13.71
CA TYR A 192 -19.06 -19.01 14.92
C TYR A 192 -20.24 -18.07 14.76
N ASN A 193 -21.02 -17.92 15.82
CA ASN A 193 -22.15 -17.02 15.86
C ASN A 193 -21.75 -15.63 16.38
N ARG A 194 -21.69 -14.65 15.48
CA ARG A 194 -21.39 -13.24 15.81
C ARG A 194 -22.30 -12.63 16.89
N THR A 195 -23.53 -13.12 17.06
CA THR A 195 -24.45 -12.56 18.07
C THR A 195 -24.23 -13.13 19.47
N GLN A 196 -23.43 -14.20 19.61
CA GLN A 196 -23.05 -14.77 20.90
C GLN A 196 -21.66 -14.26 21.29
N PRO A 197 -21.51 -13.52 22.42
CA PRO A 197 -20.24 -12.91 22.80
C PRO A 197 -19.08 -13.89 22.89
N GLU A 198 -19.27 -15.05 23.53
CA GLU A 198 -18.22 -16.07 23.71
C GLU A 198 -17.75 -16.66 22.37
N GLU A 199 -18.68 -16.95 21.45
CA GLU A 199 -18.33 -17.43 20.11
C GLU A 199 -17.64 -16.34 19.29
N ALA A 200 -18.03 -15.08 19.45
CA ALA A 200 -17.40 -13.98 18.76
C ALA A 200 -15.96 -13.74 19.21
N GLU A 201 -15.71 -13.76 20.52
CA GLU A 201 -14.37 -13.70 21.10
C GLU A 201 -13.51 -14.89 20.63
N ALA A 202 -14.07 -16.11 20.65
CA ALA A 202 -13.38 -17.30 20.16
C ALA A 202 -12.98 -17.18 18.68
N GLN A 203 -13.85 -16.60 17.83
CA GLN A 203 -13.57 -16.34 16.43
C GLN A 203 -12.38 -15.41 16.26
N TYR A 204 -12.37 -14.26 16.94
CA TYR A 204 -11.28 -13.29 16.84
C TYR A 204 -9.96 -13.89 17.36
N LEU A 205 -10.00 -14.67 18.44
CA LEU A 205 -8.82 -15.39 18.93
C LEU A 205 -8.25 -16.36 17.87
N GLN A 206 -9.09 -17.17 17.22
CA GLN A 206 -8.63 -18.08 16.17
C GLN A 206 -8.14 -17.33 14.92
N LYS A 207 -8.80 -16.22 14.55
CA LYS A 207 -8.34 -15.36 13.47
C LYS A 207 -6.96 -14.80 13.76
N GLY A 208 -6.74 -14.23 14.94
CA GLY A 208 -5.42 -13.74 15.37
C GLY A 208 -4.36 -14.84 15.32
N ARG A 209 -4.64 -16.03 15.87
CA ARG A 209 -3.70 -17.17 15.82
C ARG A 209 -3.32 -17.57 14.40
N MET A 210 -4.29 -17.60 13.49
CA MET A 210 -4.04 -17.95 12.10
C MET A 210 -3.26 -16.85 11.37
N ARG A 211 -3.55 -15.57 11.63
CA ARG A 211 -2.81 -14.44 11.05
C ARG A 211 -1.39 -14.30 11.60
N VAL A 212 -1.17 -14.64 12.87
CA VAL A 212 0.18 -14.82 13.43
C VAL A 212 0.95 -15.85 12.60
N TRP A 213 0.39 -17.03 12.35
CA TRP A 213 1.03 -18.03 11.49
C TRP A 213 1.29 -17.51 10.08
N ASN A 214 0.37 -16.73 9.51
CA ASN A 214 0.60 -16.10 8.21
C ASN A 214 1.82 -15.16 8.25
N SER A 215 1.91 -14.26 9.24
CA SER A 215 3.06 -13.35 9.39
C SER A 215 4.40 -14.08 9.56
N LEU A 216 4.38 -15.27 10.18
CA LEU A 216 5.60 -16.06 10.44
C LEU A 216 6.02 -16.95 9.27
N THR A 217 5.08 -17.36 8.41
CA THR A 217 5.33 -18.40 7.40
C THR A 217 5.33 -17.88 5.97
N VAL A 218 4.58 -16.82 5.66
CA VAL A 218 4.54 -16.27 4.30
C VAL A 218 5.89 -15.69 3.85
N PRO A 219 6.68 -14.98 4.69
CA PRO A 219 8.00 -14.52 4.28
C PRO A 219 8.98 -15.65 3.95
N LEU A 220 8.72 -16.89 4.42
CA LEU A 220 9.52 -18.06 4.01
C LEU A 220 9.38 -18.37 2.52
N LEU A 221 8.27 -18.00 1.88
CA LEU A 221 8.08 -18.15 0.42
C LEU A 221 9.08 -17.28 -0.37
N ALA A 222 9.47 -16.14 0.21
CA ALA A 222 10.53 -15.28 -0.29
C ALA A 222 11.93 -15.72 0.19
N LYS A 223 12.04 -16.84 0.92
CA LYS A 223 13.28 -17.40 1.48
C LYS A 223 13.93 -16.53 2.55
N VAL A 224 13.17 -15.68 3.24
CA VAL A 224 13.63 -15.01 4.45
C VAL A 224 13.91 -16.09 5.52
N PRO A 225 15.08 -16.10 6.18
CA PRO A 225 15.35 -17.07 7.24
C PRO A 225 14.34 -16.93 8.39
N SER A 226 13.87 -18.05 8.95
CA SER A 226 12.88 -18.03 10.03
C SER A 226 13.34 -17.25 11.27
N GLU A 227 14.65 -17.18 11.50
CA GLU A 227 15.25 -16.42 12.60
C GLU A 227 15.11 -14.90 12.41
N GLN A 228 14.83 -14.45 11.19
CA GLN A 228 14.62 -13.06 10.79
C GLN A 228 13.13 -12.76 10.50
N ILE A 229 12.23 -13.51 11.13
CA ILE A 229 10.79 -13.24 11.09
C ILE A 229 10.28 -13.21 12.53
N LEU A 230 9.57 -12.15 12.89
CA LEU A 230 9.12 -11.92 14.26
C LEU A 230 7.72 -11.31 14.29
N GLN A 231 6.89 -11.80 15.21
CA GLN A 231 5.56 -11.28 15.51
C GLN A 231 5.54 -10.78 16.96
N LEU A 232 5.29 -9.49 17.17
CA LEU A 232 5.32 -8.85 18.48
C LEU A 232 4.03 -9.07 19.29
N GLY A 233 2.93 -9.44 18.63
CA GLY A 233 1.71 -9.91 19.27
C GLY A 233 0.82 -8.82 19.88
N PHE A 234 1.06 -7.54 19.59
CA PHE A 234 0.18 -6.44 20.02
C PHE A 234 -1.21 -6.58 19.40
N PHE A 235 -2.20 -5.87 19.94
CA PHE A 235 -3.59 -6.03 19.51
C PHE A 235 -3.98 -5.07 18.39
N ASP A 236 -4.70 -5.59 17.41
CA ASP A 236 -5.25 -4.81 16.29
C ASP A 236 -6.15 -3.67 16.80
N GLY A 237 -5.91 -2.46 16.28
CA GLY A 237 -6.66 -1.25 16.57
C GLY A 237 -6.29 -0.57 17.89
N THR A 238 -5.26 -1.02 18.60
CA THR A 238 -4.88 -0.49 19.93
C THR A 238 -3.69 0.46 19.92
N LEU A 239 -2.94 0.56 18.82
CA LEU A 239 -1.67 1.30 18.83
C LEU A 239 -1.86 2.81 19.07
N GLU A 240 -2.98 3.40 18.61
CA GLU A 240 -3.27 4.82 18.84
C GLU A 240 -3.64 5.09 20.31
N GLU A 241 -4.36 4.18 20.95
CA GLU A 241 -4.66 4.26 22.38
C GLU A 241 -3.37 4.16 23.21
N MET A 242 -2.50 3.20 22.88
CA MET A 242 -1.18 3.07 23.51
C MET A 242 -0.36 4.35 23.35
N TYR A 243 -0.32 4.93 22.14
CA TYR A 243 0.40 6.18 21.88
C TYR A 243 -0.11 7.35 22.73
N GLN A 244 -1.42 7.47 22.90
CA GLN A 244 -2.04 8.54 23.71
C GLN A 244 -1.82 8.33 25.21
N HIS A 245 -1.68 7.08 25.64
CA HIS A 245 -1.56 6.68 27.02
C HIS A 245 -0.37 5.73 27.23
N PRO A 246 0.88 6.23 27.08
CA PRO A 246 2.05 5.38 26.91
C PRO A 246 2.40 4.51 28.12
N ASP A 247 1.96 4.92 29.32
CA ASP A 247 2.14 4.18 30.58
C ASP A 247 1.02 3.20 30.89
N MET A 248 -0.10 3.24 30.15
CA MET A 248 -1.25 2.37 30.40
C MET A 248 -1.16 1.08 29.59
N GLU A 249 -1.51 -0.03 30.24
CA GLU A 249 -1.71 -1.30 29.55
C GLU A 249 -3.05 -1.30 28.82
N VAL A 250 -3.01 -1.50 27.50
CA VAL A 250 -4.18 -1.47 26.63
C VAL A 250 -4.58 -2.90 26.26
N LYS A 251 -5.78 -3.31 26.66
CA LYS A 251 -6.37 -4.61 26.31
C LYS A 251 -6.77 -4.69 24.83
N SER A 252 -6.90 -5.91 24.32
CA SER A 252 -7.52 -6.12 23.00
C SER A 252 -8.93 -5.54 22.95
N THR A 253 -9.32 -5.01 21.79
CA THR A 253 -10.70 -4.55 21.54
C THR A 253 -11.66 -5.71 21.29
N LYS A 254 -11.14 -6.94 21.12
CA LYS A 254 -11.90 -8.13 20.74
C LYS A 254 -11.87 -9.24 21.78
N LEU A 255 -10.83 -9.26 22.62
CA LEU A 255 -10.57 -10.29 23.63
C LEU A 255 -10.45 -9.63 25.00
N ASP A 256 -10.93 -10.27 26.07
CA ASP A 256 -10.75 -9.74 27.44
C ASP A 256 -9.36 -10.10 27.99
N THR A 257 -8.31 -9.59 27.36
CA THR A 257 -6.92 -9.83 27.76
C THR A 257 -5.99 -8.70 27.33
N ALA A 258 -4.95 -8.48 28.13
CA ALA A 258 -3.78 -7.67 27.77
C ALA A 258 -2.52 -8.53 27.55
N ASP A 259 -2.62 -9.86 27.73
CA ASP A 259 -1.47 -10.75 27.63
C ASP A 259 -1.05 -10.97 26.17
N LEU A 260 0.06 -10.35 25.78
CA LEU A 260 0.63 -10.46 24.45
C LEU A 260 1.14 -11.88 24.13
N ASN A 261 1.41 -12.70 25.16
CA ASN A 261 1.98 -14.03 24.95
C ASN A 261 1.03 -14.99 24.22
N ILE A 262 -0.28 -14.72 24.25
CA ILE A 262 -1.27 -15.49 23.50
C ILE A 262 -0.98 -15.50 22.00
N PHE A 263 -0.29 -14.47 21.49
CA PHE A 263 0.07 -14.32 20.07
C PHE A 263 1.57 -14.38 19.78
N ARG A 264 2.43 -14.52 20.81
CA ARG A 264 3.90 -14.64 20.62
C ARG A 264 4.39 -16.08 20.51
N SER A 265 3.57 -17.06 20.90
CA SER A 265 3.97 -18.47 21.01
C SER A 265 4.45 -19.13 19.71
N GLY A 266 4.09 -18.59 18.54
CA GLY A 266 4.51 -19.12 17.24
C GLY A 266 5.93 -18.72 16.81
N ASN A 267 6.56 -17.74 17.46
CA ASN A 267 7.87 -17.25 17.05
C ASN A 267 8.96 -18.32 17.20
N SER A 268 9.80 -18.47 16.17
CA SER A 268 11.02 -19.28 16.21
C SER A 268 12.29 -18.44 16.35
N SER A 269 12.23 -17.13 16.09
CA SER A 269 13.36 -16.22 16.19
C SER A 269 13.89 -16.11 17.63
N GLU A 270 15.21 -16.13 17.82
CA GLU A 270 15.85 -15.93 19.12
C GLU A 270 15.54 -14.54 19.73
N PHE A 271 15.19 -13.56 18.90
CA PHE A 271 14.71 -12.25 19.35
C PHE A 271 13.44 -12.37 20.21
N SER A 272 12.60 -13.38 19.96
CA SER A 272 11.36 -13.58 20.71
C SER A 272 11.60 -13.85 22.20
N LYS A 273 12.72 -14.48 22.56
CA LYS A 273 13.10 -14.77 23.95
C LYS A 273 13.48 -13.52 24.73
N GLN A 274 13.80 -12.44 24.03
CA GLN A 274 14.20 -11.14 24.59
C GLN A 274 13.07 -10.11 24.49
N LEU A 275 11.90 -10.49 23.94
CA LEU A 275 10.73 -9.64 24.00
C LEU A 275 10.26 -9.54 25.45
N THR A 276 10.15 -8.30 25.93
CA THR A 276 9.72 -8.01 27.29
C THR A 276 8.49 -7.10 27.30
N GLY A 277 7.84 -7.01 28.46
CA GLY A 277 6.78 -6.04 28.70
C GLY A 277 5.38 -6.49 28.26
N GLY A 278 4.42 -5.63 28.58
CA GLY A 278 2.99 -5.82 28.32
C GLY A 278 2.50 -5.00 27.13
N SER A 279 1.18 -4.84 27.02
CA SER A 279 0.53 -4.10 25.95
C SER A 279 0.60 -2.57 26.17
N THR A 280 1.82 -2.01 26.19
CA THR A 280 2.07 -0.57 26.41
C THR A 280 2.90 0.04 25.27
N TRP A 281 2.81 1.37 25.07
CA TRP A 281 3.64 2.06 24.07
C TRP A 281 5.14 1.92 24.38
N HIS A 282 5.52 2.05 25.64
CA HIS A 282 6.91 1.95 26.08
C HIS A 282 7.53 0.58 25.73
N ASP A 283 6.75 -0.49 25.88
CA ASP A 283 7.19 -1.85 25.56
C ASP A 283 7.26 -2.08 24.05
N LEU A 284 6.30 -1.57 23.27
CA LEU A 284 6.38 -1.59 21.81
C LEU A 284 7.66 -0.89 21.31
N VAL A 285 7.87 0.35 21.76
CA VAL A 285 9.05 1.16 21.42
C VAL A 285 10.34 0.49 21.90
N GLY A 286 10.34 -0.09 23.10
CA GLY A 286 11.49 -0.81 23.66
C GLY A 286 11.87 -2.04 22.85
N ASN A 287 10.89 -2.85 22.46
CA ASN A 287 11.12 -4.04 21.63
C ASN A 287 11.63 -3.66 20.23
N LEU A 288 11.05 -2.63 19.58
CA LEU A 288 11.55 -2.11 18.30
C LEU A 288 12.97 -1.55 18.41
N ALA A 289 13.25 -0.78 19.47
CA ALA A 289 14.58 -0.24 19.73
C ALA A 289 15.62 -1.35 19.88
N HIS A 290 15.30 -2.41 20.61
CA HIS A 290 16.17 -3.57 20.76
C HIS A 290 16.44 -4.26 19.41
N ILE A 291 15.40 -4.51 18.61
CA ILE A 291 15.54 -5.11 17.27
C ILE A 291 16.46 -4.27 16.38
N ILE A 292 16.21 -2.96 16.30
CA ILE A 292 17.02 -2.03 15.50
C ILE A 292 18.47 -2.00 16.00
N GLN A 293 18.68 -1.98 17.32
CA GLN A 293 20.00 -1.93 17.92
C GLN A 293 20.82 -3.19 17.66
N VAL A 294 20.21 -4.38 17.63
CA VAL A 294 20.93 -5.63 17.37
C VAL A 294 21.08 -5.88 15.87
N PHE A 295 20.00 -5.73 15.10
CA PHE A 295 20.02 -6.01 13.66
C PHE A 295 20.84 -4.97 12.88
N GLN A 296 20.82 -3.70 13.32
CA GLN A 296 21.52 -2.56 12.71
C GLN A 296 21.14 -2.38 11.23
N PRO A 297 19.85 -2.13 10.91
CA PRO A 297 19.39 -2.00 9.52
C PRO A 297 19.97 -0.78 8.81
N ASP A 298 20.28 -0.94 7.53
CA ASP A 298 20.57 0.19 6.63
C ASP A 298 19.28 0.84 6.12
N ILE A 299 18.23 0.03 5.97
CA ILE A 299 16.93 0.43 5.43
C ILE A 299 15.84 -0.05 6.37
N ILE A 300 14.91 0.83 6.73
CA ILE A 300 13.73 0.51 7.53
C ILE A 300 12.49 0.83 6.70
N VAL A 301 11.76 -0.21 6.29
CA VAL A 301 10.50 -0.09 5.55
C VAL A 301 9.36 0.02 6.56
N VAL A 302 8.57 1.08 6.46
CA VAL A 302 7.45 1.34 7.38
C VAL A 302 6.39 2.20 6.66
N PRO A 303 5.10 2.13 7.04
CA PRO A 303 4.09 3.00 6.42
C PRO A 303 4.40 4.49 6.65
N THR A 304 3.94 5.35 5.74
CA THR A 304 4.01 6.80 5.93
C THR A 304 2.88 7.29 6.84
N PRO A 305 3.18 8.04 7.91
CA PRO A 305 2.14 8.54 8.82
C PRO A 305 1.31 9.69 8.22
N ASN A 306 1.76 10.30 7.12
CA ASN A 306 1.12 11.47 6.50
C ASN A 306 0.05 11.14 5.46
N LEU A 307 0.20 10.01 4.76
CA LEU A 307 -0.69 9.62 3.65
C LEU A 307 -1.47 8.34 3.95
N ASP A 308 -0.94 7.46 4.79
CA ASP A 308 -1.66 6.26 5.20
C ASP A 308 -2.71 6.65 6.26
N ALA A 309 -3.97 6.33 5.97
CA ALA A 309 -5.13 6.68 6.78
C ALA A 309 -5.37 5.68 7.93
N HIS A 310 -4.75 4.49 7.88
CA HIS A 310 -4.94 3.48 8.92
C HIS A 310 -4.18 3.87 10.20
N LYS A 311 -4.88 3.86 11.33
CA LYS A 311 -4.31 4.33 12.61
C LYS A 311 -3.11 3.52 13.06
N ASP A 312 -3.19 2.19 12.99
CA ASP A 312 -2.06 1.34 13.32
C ASP A 312 -0.87 1.53 12.36
N HIS A 313 -1.09 1.90 11.09
CA HIS A 313 0.00 2.20 10.16
C HIS A 313 0.72 3.49 10.55
N GLN A 314 -0.05 4.53 10.88
CA GLN A 314 0.49 5.78 11.40
C GLN A 314 1.29 5.51 12.69
N MET A 315 0.77 4.68 13.60
CA MET A 315 1.41 4.42 14.89
C MET A 315 2.63 3.51 14.77
N ALA A 316 2.66 2.58 13.82
CA ALA A 316 3.86 1.80 13.51
C ALA A 316 5.03 2.71 13.12
N ALA A 317 4.76 3.73 12.30
CA ALA A 317 5.76 4.75 11.95
C ALA A 317 6.21 5.54 13.18
N MET A 318 5.26 6.03 13.99
CA MET A 318 5.58 6.77 15.22
C MET A 318 6.41 5.94 16.20
N ALA A 319 6.05 4.67 16.42
CA ALA A 319 6.77 3.76 17.30
C ALA A 319 8.20 3.51 16.81
N THR A 320 8.36 3.38 15.49
CA THR A 320 9.67 3.26 14.85
C THR A 320 10.50 4.53 15.07
N PHE A 321 9.92 5.72 14.90
CA PHE A 321 10.63 6.99 15.11
C PHE A 321 11.04 7.17 16.58
N ASP A 322 10.16 6.84 17.51
CA ASP A 322 10.44 6.88 18.94
C ASP A 322 11.52 5.87 19.31
N ALA A 323 11.49 4.67 18.73
CA ALA A 323 12.52 3.64 18.93
C ALA A 323 13.89 4.12 18.44
N LEU A 324 13.96 4.71 17.24
CA LEU A 324 15.17 5.28 16.68
C LEU A 324 15.74 6.38 17.58
N LYS A 325 14.89 7.31 18.04
CA LYS A 325 15.28 8.39 18.96
C LYS A 325 15.73 7.86 20.33
N LYS A 326 15.06 6.84 20.87
CA LYS A 326 15.36 6.23 22.19
C LYS A 326 16.79 5.69 22.25
N ILE A 327 17.33 5.18 21.15
CA ILE A 327 18.69 4.63 21.06
C ILE A 327 19.66 5.54 20.28
N ASP A 328 19.26 6.78 19.96
CA ASP A 328 20.00 7.74 19.14
C ASP A 328 20.55 7.14 17.82
N TYR A 329 19.75 6.28 17.17
CA TYR A 329 20.12 5.68 15.89
C TYR A 329 19.95 6.71 14.77
N ARG A 330 21.06 7.17 14.19
CA ARG A 330 21.08 8.24 13.16
C ARG A 330 21.47 7.77 11.76
N LYS A 331 21.85 6.50 11.60
CA LYS A 331 22.30 5.94 10.32
C LYS A 331 21.15 5.30 9.55
N GLY A 332 21.34 5.11 8.25
CA GLY A 332 20.38 4.46 7.38
C GLY A 332 19.24 5.36 6.91
N GLU A 333 18.26 4.74 6.27
CA GLU A 333 17.16 5.41 5.60
C GLU A 333 15.82 4.73 5.90
N LEU A 334 14.78 5.55 6.04
CA LEU A 334 13.39 5.10 6.08
C LEU A 334 12.87 4.98 4.65
N PHE A 335 12.28 3.84 4.33
CA PHE A 335 11.56 3.58 3.09
C PHE A 335 10.07 3.60 3.39
N LEU A 336 9.46 4.77 3.25
CA LEU A 336 8.06 4.98 3.58
C LEU A 336 7.15 4.51 2.44
N HIS A 337 6.04 3.83 2.75
CA HIS A 337 5.06 3.40 1.74
C HIS A 337 3.63 3.75 2.16
N THR A 338 2.66 3.65 1.23
CA THR A 338 1.24 3.91 1.50
C THR A 338 0.40 2.71 1.07
N LEU A 339 -0.36 2.13 1.99
CA LEU A 339 -1.28 1.03 1.70
C LEU A 339 -2.74 1.51 1.74
N HIS A 340 -3.13 2.19 2.82
CA HIS A 340 -4.49 2.68 2.98
C HIS A 340 -4.57 4.18 2.73
N TYR A 341 -5.05 4.58 1.55
CA TYR A 341 -5.37 5.99 1.30
C TYR A 341 -6.80 6.31 1.80
N ILE A 342 -7.14 7.60 1.97
CA ILE A 342 -8.41 8.12 2.57
C ILE A 342 -9.70 7.55 1.93
N GLY A 343 -9.64 6.91 0.77
CA GLY A 343 -10.77 6.22 0.11
C GLY A 343 -10.55 4.74 -0.21
N ASP A 344 -9.40 4.17 0.16
CA ASP A 344 -8.97 2.82 -0.23
C ASP A 344 -9.10 2.53 -1.74
N ASP A 345 -8.96 3.57 -2.55
CA ASP A 345 -9.10 3.60 -4.00
C ASP A 345 -7.76 3.72 -4.72
N TYR A 346 -6.68 3.94 -3.96
CA TYR A 346 -5.30 3.91 -4.42
C TYR A 346 -4.61 2.61 -3.92
N PRO A 347 -3.83 1.90 -4.75
CA PRO A 347 -3.50 2.22 -6.13
C PRO A 347 -4.66 1.93 -7.10
N ILE A 348 -4.75 2.76 -8.15
CA ILE A 348 -5.86 2.71 -9.11
C ILE A 348 -5.60 1.64 -10.18
N GLY A 349 -6.65 0.91 -10.55
CA GLY A 349 -6.69 0.01 -11.70
C GLY A 349 -6.10 -1.38 -11.46
N PRO A 350 -5.95 -2.20 -12.52
CA PRO A 350 -5.78 -3.66 -12.39
C PRO A 350 -4.36 -4.08 -12.02
N SER A 351 -4.24 -5.28 -11.46
CA SER A 351 -2.95 -5.96 -11.22
C SER A 351 -2.02 -5.87 -12.44
N GLY A 352 -0.74 -5.65 -12.16
CA GLY A 352 0.31 -5.46 -13.15
C GLY A 352 0.45 -4.02 -13.68
N SER A 353 -0.48 -3.11 -13.37
CA SER A 353 -0.32 -1.68 -13.65
C SER A 353 0.85 -1.07 -12.88
N MET A 354 1.36 0.06 -13.36
CA MET A 354 2.44 0.81 -12.72
C MET A 354 1.92 1.59 -11.51
N LEU A 355 2.63 1.45 -10.39
CA LEU A 355 2.43 2.23 -9.18
C LEU A 355 3.14 3.58 -9.31
N SER A 356 2.42 4.66 -9.05
CA SER A 356 2.96 6.03 -9.02
C SER A 356 2.38 6.80 -7.83
N LEU A 357 2.68 8.10 -7.71
CA LEU A 357 2.30 8.90 -6.55
C LEU A 357 0.79 8.91 -6.29
N PRO A 358 0.34 8.74 -5.02
CA PRO A 358 -1.06 8.82 -4.66
C PRO A 358 -1.62 10.23 -4.85
N PRO A 359 -2.94 10.39 -4.83
CA PRO A 359 -3.55 11.72 -4.77
C PRO A 359 -3.06 12.50 -3.54
N LYS A 360 -2.70 13.77 -3.73
CA LYS A 360 -2.28 14.68 -2.66
C LYS A 360 -2.71 16.10 -2.99
N PHE A 361 -3.26 16.84 -2.02
CA PHE A 361 -3.77 18.19 -2.26
C PHE A 361 -3.19 19.26 -1.33
N GLU A 362 -3.13 19.08 0.01
CA GLU A 362 -2.84 20.23 0.90
C GLU A 362 -1.94 19.91 2.12
N HIS A 363 -1.60 18.64 2.37
CA HIS A 363 -0.85 18.25 3.57
C HIS A 363 0.68 18.29 3.40
N PRO A 364 1.44 18.59 4.47
CA PRO A 364 2.88 18.34 4.50
C PRO A 364 3.18 16.88 4.19
N PHE A 365 4.08 16.65 3.26
CA PHE A 365 4.60 15.33 2.95
C PHE A 365 6.06 15.48 2.56
N TYR A 366 6.94 15.00 3.42
CA TYR A 366 8.37 15.19 3.28
C TYR A 366 9.07 13.89 2.93
N PHE A 367 9.93 13.96 1.93
CA PHE A 367 10.89 12.94 1.55
C PHE A 367 12.03 13.60 0.78
N ARG A 368 13.22 12.99 0.81
CA ARG A 368 14.39 13.44 0.04
C ARG A 368 14.43 12.83 -1.35
N SER A 369 13.92 11.62 -1.48
CA SER A 369 13.99 10.84 -2.71
C SER A 369 12.76 9.94 -2.87
N ILE A 370 12.47 9.54 -4.09
CA ILE A 370 11.54 8.45 -4.38
C ILE A 370 12.36 7.29 -4.93
N PHE A 371 12.00 6.06 -4.57
CA PHE A 371 12.57 4.86 -5.15
C PHE A 371 11.48 3.94 -5.66
N SER A 372 11.57 3.58 -6.93
CA SER A 372 10.69 2.61 -7.59
C SER A 372 11.44 1.30 -7.80
N HIS A 373 11.17 0.30 -6.96
CA HIS A 373 11.72 -1.05 -7.10
C HIS A 373 10.94 -1.82 -8.17
N PRO A 374 11.55 -2.24 -9.28
CA PRO A 374 10.84 -2.89 -10.38
C PRO A 374 10.48 -4.34 -10.01
N LEU A 375 9.36 -4.84 -10.54
CA LEU A 375 9.00 -6.25 -10.45
C LEU A 375 8.79 -6.84 -11.85
N THR A 376 9.54 -7.91 -12.12
CA THR A 376 9.33 -8.80 -13.26
C THR A 376 7.96 -9.49 -13.17
N LYS A 377 7.55 -10.13 -14.27
CA LYS A 377 6.29 -10.89 -14.26
C LYS A 377 6.37 -12.06 -13.26
N GLU A 378 7.52 -12.69 -13.15
CA GLU A 378 7.80 -13.83 -12.29
C GLU A 378 7.75 -13.41 -10.81
N GLU A 379 8.36 -12.29 -10.44
CA GLU A 379 8.29 -11.72 -9.08
C GLU A 379 6.85 -11.33 -8.72
N ARG A 380 6.11 -10.69 -9.62
CA ARG A 380 4.69 -10.39 -9.40
C ARG A 380 3.84 -11.64 -9.17
N ASN A 381 4.13 -12.72 -9.89
CA ASN A 381 3.43 -13.99 -9.68
C ASN A 381 3.74 -14.57 -8.29
N ARG A 382 5.00 -14.51 -7.83
CA ARG A 382 5.35 -14.95 -6.47
C ARG A 382 4.73 -14.06 -5.39
N LYS A 383 4.74 -12.74 -5.58
CA LYS A 383 4.03 -11.78 -4.71
C LYS A 383 2.53 -12.10 -4.64
N LEU A 384 1.90 -12.42 -5.77
CA LEU A 384 0.50 -12.83 -5.81
C LEU A 384 0.25 -14.11 -5.00
N LEU A 385 1.12 -15.12 -5.13
CA LEU A 385 1.00 -16.37 -4.37
C LEU A 385 1.24 -16.16 -2.87
N ALA A 386 2.16 -15.27 -2.50
CA ALA A 386 2.39 -14.90 -1.11
C ALA A 386 1.17 -14.21 -0.50
N LEU A 387 0.53 -13.30 -1.24
CA LEU A 387 -0.74 -12.71 -0.84
C LEU A 387 -1.86 -13.74 -0.78
N ASP A 388 -1.95 -14.69 -1.72
CA ASP A 388 -2.96 -15.76 -1.67
C ASP A 388 -2.80 -16.67 -0.44
N ALA A 389 -1.57 -16.80 0.09
CA ALA A 389 -1.32 -17.54 1.33
C ALA A 389 -1.85 -16.85 2.60
N MET A 390 -2.24 -15.57 2.52
CA MET A 390 -2.86 -14.83 3.62
C MET A 390 -4.34 -15.19 3.73
N ASN A 391 -4.73 -15.86 4.83
CA ASN A 391 -6.07 -16.45 4.93
C ASN A 391 -7.19 -15.40 4.99
N ASP A 392 -6.95 -14.27 5.66
CA ASP A 392 -7.97 -13.25 5.95
C ASP A 392 -8.34 -12.38 4.73
N ILE A 393 -7.47 -12.34 3.71
CA ILE A 393 -7.73 -11.61 2.47
C ILE A 393 -8.36 -12.49 1.38
N ARG A 394 -8.52 -13.79 1.65
CA ARG A 394 -9.28 -14.69 0.76
C ARG A 394 -10.79 -14.51 0.98
N PRO A 395 -11.60 -14.60 -0.08
CA PRO A 395 -13.05 -14.65 0.08
C PRO A 395 -13.45 -15.80 1.00
N ASN A 396 -14.19 -15.47 2.07
CA ASN A 396 -14.60 -16.45 3.07
C ASN A 396 -15.41 -17.61 2.45
N SER A 397 -15.34 -18.79 3.10
CA SER A 397 -16.02 -20.00 2.67
C SER A 397 -17.52 -20.06 2.96
N ASP A 398 -18.13 -18.89 3.15
CA ASP A 398 -19.52 -18.76 3.56
C ASP A 398 -20.46 -19.44 2.58
N ASN A 399 -21.18 -20.43 3.10
CA ASN A 399 -22.36 -21.02 2.46
C ASN A 399 -22.17 -21.38 0.99
N TYR A 400 -20.99 -21.89 0.60
CA TYR A 400 -20.71 -22.35 -0.77
C TYR A 400 -21.72 -23.39 -1.29
N LEU A 401 -22.44 -24.07 -0.38
CA LEU A 401 -23.49 -25.04 -0.69
C LEU A 401 -24.91 -24.45 -0.77
N SER A 402 -25.11 -23.17 -0.41
CA SER A 402 -26.42 -22.53 -0.45
C SER A 402 -26.69 -21.90 -1.84
N PRO A 403 -27.68 -22.39 -2.61
CA PRO A 403 -27.97 -21.84 -3.94
C PRO A 403 -28.32 -20.34 -3.92
N GLN A 404 -29.00 -19.89 -2.85
CA GLN A 404 -29.36 -18.48 -2.67
C GLN A 404 -28.12 -17.60 -2.45
N HIS A 405 -27.17 -18.06 -1.62
CA HIS A 405 -25.92 -17.34 -1.40
C HIS A 405 -25.05 -17.34 -2.66
N MET A 406 -24.99 -18.46 -3.40
CA MET A 406 -24.28 -18.51 -4.68
C MET A 406 -24.89 -17.53 -5.70
N LEU A 407 -26.22 -17.45 -5.79
CA LEU A 407 -26.90 -16.50 -6.67
C LEU A 407 -26.65 -15.05 -6.22
N PHE A 408 -26.80 -14.73 -4.93
CA PHE A 408 -26.55 -13.40 -4.40
C PHE A 408 -25.08 -12.99 -4.57
N ARG A 409 -24.14 -13.90 -4.31
CA ARG A 409 -22.71 -13.70 -4.55
C ARG A 409 -22.42 -13.54 -6.03
N GLY A 410 -23.06 -14.30 -6.91
CA GLY A 410 -22.96 -14.16 -8.37
C GLY A 410 -23.46 -12.81 -8.86
N LEU A 411 -24.65 -12.39 -8.42
CA LEU A 411 -25.23 -11.08 -8.73
C LEU A 411 -24.40 -9.93 -8.16
N ASN A 412 -23.87 -10.06 -6.94
CA ASN A 412 -22.96 -9.08 -6.38
C ASN A 412 -21.64 -9.06 -7.13
N THR A 413 -21.07 -10.21 -7.50
CA THR A 413 -19.83 -10.27 -8.29
C THR A 413 -20.05 -9.60 -9.65
N LEU A 414 -21.18 -9.88 -10.30
CA LEU A 414 -21.58 -9.23 -11.54
C LEU A 414 -21.74 -7.71 -11.34
N ARG A 415 -22.39 -7.27 -10.26
CA ARG A 415 -22.52 -5.84 -9.91
C ARG A 415 -21.16 -5.19 -9.70
N HIS A 416 -20.25 -5.80 -8.94
CA HIS A 416 -18.89 -5.28 -8.71
C HIS A 416 -18.10 -5.23 -10.02
N HIS A 417 -18.22 -6.26 -10.87
CA HIS A 417 -17.60 -6.30 -12.19
C HIS A 417 -18.15 -5.20 -13.11
N ILE A 418 -19.47 -5.04 -13.18
CA ILE A 418 -20.13 -4.00 -13.98
C ILE A 418 -19.79 -2.61 -13.48
N LEU A 419 -19.66 -2.40 -12.16
CA LEU A 419 -19.38 -1.09 -11.59
C LEU A 419 -17.88 -0.80 -11.43
N HIS A 420 -17.00 -1.78 -11.65
CA HIS A 420 -15.55 -1.70 -11.35
C HIS A 420 -15.23 -1.33 -9.89
N ILE A 421 -16.08 -1.74 -8.94
CA ILE A 421 -15.87 -1.54 -7.50
C ILE A 421 -15.07 -2.72 -6.94
N ASP A 422 -14.02 -3.17 -7.64
CA ASP A 422 -13.20 -4.27 -7.13
C ASP A 422 -12.20 -3.69 -6.13
N LYS A 423 -12.43 -3.97 -4.84
CA LYS A 423 -11.62 -3.47 -3.71
C LYS A 423 -10.59 -4.50 -3.23
N ASN A 424 -10.42 -5.62 -3.95
CA ASN A 424 -9.53 -6.67 -3.50
C ASN A 424 -8.08 -6.15 -3.33
N LEU A 425 -7.55 -6.24 -2.10
CA LEU A 425 -6.19 -5.81 -1.77
C LEU A 425 -5.14 -6.56 -2.60
N ILE A 426 -5.36 -7.85 -2.87
CA ILE A 426 -4.47 -8.69 -3.67
C ILE A 426 -4.31 -8.10 -5.08
N SER A 427 -5.43 -7.79 -5.75
CA SER A 427 -5.37 -7.22 -7.11
C SER A 427 -4.82 -5.79 -7.12
N ARG A 428 -4.94 -5.07 -6.00
CA ARG A 428 -4.48 -3.68 -5.85
C ARG A 428 -2.98 -3.53 -5.62
N PHE A 429 -2.28 -4.52 -5.07
CA PHE A 429 -0.86 -4.37 -4.70
C PHE A 429 0.11 -5.28 -5.46
N VAL A 430 -0.40 -6.19 -6.30
CA VAL A 430 0.44 -6.85 -7.31
C VAL A 430 0.64 -5.88 -8.49
N ARG A 431 1.66 -5.02 -8.39
CA ARG A 431 2.00 -3.96 -9.36
C ARG A 431 3.31 -4.26 -10.08
N SER A 432 3.60 -3.56 -11.19
CA SER A 432 4.91 -3.69 -11.89
C SER A 432 6.10 -3.15 -11.10
N ASN A 433 5.85 -2.53 -9.95
CA ASN A 433 6.86 -1.97 -9.08
C ASN A 433 6.32 -1.80 -7.65
N GLU A 434 7.23 -1.67 -6.70
CA GLU A 434 7.00 -1.16 -5.35
C GLU A 434 7.56 0.26 -5.26
N LEU A 435 6.90 1.15 -4.51
CA LEU A 435 7.21 2.58 -4.48
C LEU A 435 7.45 3.04 -3.05
N PHE A 436 8.62 3.63 -2.82
CA PHE A 436 9.06 4.09 -1.50
C PHE A 436 9.43 5.57 -1.51
N TYR A 437 9.09 6.28 -0.45
CA TYR A 437 9.50 7.65 -0.18
C TYR A 437 10.61 7.62 0.86
N ILE A 438 11.76 8.17 0.50
CA ILE A 438 12.97 7.97 1.28
C ILE A 438 13.28 9.17 2.14
N VAL A 439 13.45 8.91 3.43
CA VAL A 439 13.83 9.88 4.46
C VAL A 439 15.08 9.35 5.16
N PRO A 440 16.23 10.03 5.09
CA PRO A 440 17.38 9.69 5.92
C PRO A 440 16.99 9.69 7.40
N VAL A 441 17.42 8.68 8.16
CA VAL A 441 17.08 8.60 9.59
C VAL A 441 17.58 9.85 10.34
N SER A 442 18.69 10.45 9.91
CA SER A 442 19.20 11.70 10.45
C SER A 442 18.22 12.87 10.35
N ASP A 443 17.31 12.89 9.37
CA ASP A 443 16.31 13.96 9.22
C ASP A 443 15.25 13.91 10.35
N LEU A 444 15.05 12.77 11.04
CA LEU A 444 14.15 12.68 12.21
C LEU A 444 14.64 13.50 13.43
N TYR A 445 15.91 13.90 13.43
CA TYR A 445 16.55 14.64 14.53
C TYR A 445 16.62 16.15 14.26
N ASN A 446 16.08 16.61 13.13
CA ASN A 446 15.83 18.02 12.90
C ASN A 446 14.36 18.31 13.22
N ASP A 447 14.08 19.22 14.15
CA ASP A 447 12.73 19.44 14.66
C ASP A 447 11.73 19.88 13.57
N GLU A 448 12.14 20.73 12.63
CA GLU A 448 11.28 21.19 11.54
C GLU A 448 10.95 20.05 10.57
N LEU A 449 11.96 19.24 10.23
CA LEU A 449 11.76 18.09 9.35
C LEU A 449 10.93 17.01 10.04
N TYR A 450 11.21 16.72 11.31
CA TYR A 450 10.46 15.75 12.11
C TYR A 450 8.97 16.12 12.14
N GLN A 451 8.61 17.38 12.37
CA GLN A 451 7.22 17.82 12.32
C GLN A 451 6.55 17.54 10.97
N LYS A 452 7.27 17.68 9.85
CA LYS A 452 6.76 17.37 8.51
C LYS A 452 6.66 15.85 8.27
N ILE A 453 7.62 15.08 8.76
CA ILE A 453 7.70 13.61 8.61
C ILE A 453 6.68 12.89 9.49
N SER A 454 6.40 13.42 10.69
CA SER A 454 5.48 12.82 11.67
C SER A 454 4.08 13.43 11.61
N TYR A 455 3.82 14.34 10.67
CA TYR A 455 2.52 14.97 10.54
C TYR A 455 1.46 13.93 10.18
N ARG A 456 0.45 13.79 11.05
CA ARG A 456 -0.72 12.96 10.82
C ARG A 456 -1.86 13.86 10.40
N ALA A 457 -2.32 13.73 9.17
CA ALA A 457 -3.51 14.43 8.74
C ALA A 457 -4.69 13.94 9.60
N LYS A 458 -5.42 14.88 10.24
CA LYS A 458 -6.76 14.57 10.76
C LYS A 458 -7.65 14.38 9.54
N HIS A 459 -7.75 13.15 9.04
CA HIS A 459 -8.70 12.85 7.98
C HIS A 459 -10.10 13.17 8.50
N TYR A 460 -10.82 14.03 7.77
CA TYR A 460 -12.15 14.49 8.14
C TYR A 460 -13.08 13.27 8.34
N ASN A 461 -13.69 13.17 9.53
CA ASN A 461 -14.74 12.19 9.85
C ASN A 461 -15.93 12.32 8.90
#